data_AF-A0A9P0SQS1-F1
#
_entry.id   AF-A0A9P0SQS1-F1
#
_cell.length_a   1.000
_cell.length_b   1.000
_cell.length_c   1.000
_cell.angle_alpha   90.00
_cell.angle_beta   90.00
_cell.angle_gamma   90.00
#
_symmetry.space_group_name_H-M   'P 1'
#
loop_
_entity.id
_entity.type
_entity.pdbx_description
1 polymer ?
#
loop_
_entity_poly.entity_id
_entity_poly.type
_entity_poly.pdbx_seq_one_letter_code
_entity_poly.pdbx_strand_id
1 'polypeptide(L)'
;MTVKKNLNLLKVPDQVAYYIRNVYLYNFTIVEGSSKTKLLPENVFAYCWAENVYPKAANEIASALYHRLKNSDLSSIETVRLVADGCAGQNKNTIMLGMLSKWLTEAPQNVKKVELVFPVVGHAYIPPDRVFAQIEKQYRYRLGTDFEVFDWKTASQEVFKPVGSWHFRFKLCKRYVLKRSKRPGRVKIEGHLYYKTDDGVLKNVCQKNKTTSMINPRKINASNKITDTLLESNNQHEDEENEDKECNLECEEYQEVDDLHV
;
A
#
# COMPACT_ATOMS: atom_id res chain seq x y z
N MET A 1 -1.49 5.53 -1.25
CA MET A 1 -1.07 4.14 -1.55
C MET A 1 -2.01 3.59 -2.59
N THR A 2 -1.47 3.02 -3.64
CA THR A 2 -2.24 2.49 -4.77
C THR A 2 -1.52 1.25 -5.28
N VAL A 3 -2.27 0.25 -5.73
CA VAL A 3 -1.70 -0.92 -6.43
C VAL A 3 -1.86 -0.70 -7.94
N LYS A 4 -0.76 -0.81 -8.71
CA LYS A 4 -0.80 -0.66 -10.19
C LYS A 4 -1.74 -1.72 -10.80
N LYS A 5 -2.30 -1.41 -11.97
CA LYS A 5 -2.88 -2.43 -12.88
C LYS A 5 -1.77 -3.42 -13.26
N ASN A 6 -2.14 -4.69 -13.42
CA ASN A 6 -1.18 -5.80 -13.57
C ASN A 6 -0.20 -5.53 -14.73
N LEU A 7 1.10 -5.66 -14.47
CA LEU A 7 2.14 -5.50 -15.48
C LEU A 7 2.53 -6.89 -16.02
N ASN A 8 2.56 -7.05 -17.33
CA ASN A 8 3.05 -8.28 -17.96
C ASN A 8 4.58 -8.31 -17.87
N LEU A 9 5.15 -9.43 -17.42
CA LEU A 9 6.60 -9.55 -17.23
C LEU A 9 7.42 -9.72 -18.52
N LEU A 10 6.81 -10.08 -19.65
CA LEU A 10 7.51 -10.29 -20.91
C LEU A 10 6.67 -9.80 -22.11
N LYS A 11 7.30 -9.14 -23.07
CA LYS A 11 6.79 -8.99 -24.44
C LYS A 11 7.67 -9.84 -25.35
N VAL A 12 7.39 -11.14 -25.45
CA VAL A 12 8.12 -12.00 -26.40
C VAL A 12 7.49 -11.84 -27.78
N PRO A 13 8.25 -11.43 -28.81
CA PRO A 13 7.74 -11.39 -30.18
C PRO A 13 7.80 -12.81 -30.77
N ASP A 14 6.90 -13.69 -30.33
CA ASP A 14 6.80 -15.05 -30.88
C ASP A 14 5.33 -15.47 -31.01
N GLN A 15 4.97 -16.10 -32.13
CA GLN A 15 3.63 -16.65 -32.37
C GLN A 15 3.25 -17.72 -31.33
N VAL A 16 4.24 -18.36 -30.70
CA VAL A 16 4.02 -19.32 -29.60
C VAL A 16 3.62 -18.60 -28.29
N ALA A 17 4.13 -17.39 -28.05
CA ALA A 17 3.79 -16.57 -26.88
C ALA A 17 2.33 -16.08 -26.91
N TYR A 18 1.66 -16.14 -28.07
CA TYR A 18 0.23 -15.83 -28.20
C TYR A 18 -0.66 -16.76 -27.35
N TYR A 19 -0.21 -18.00 -27.10
CA TYR A 19 -0.96 -19.00 -26.32
C TYR A 19 -0.51 -19.13 -24.87
N ILE A 20 0.55 -18.43 -24.46
CA ILE A 20 1.12 -18.52 -23.10
C ILE A 20 0.77 -17.25 -22.34
N ARG A 21 0.06 -17.38 -21.22
CA ARG A 21 -0.22 -16.24 -20.34
C ARG A 21 1.07 -15.81 -19.63
N ASN A 22 1.49 -14.56 -19.89
CA ASN A 22 2.58 -13.93 -19.15
C ASN A 22 2.27 -13.87 -17.65
N VAL A 23 3.28 -14.17 -16.84
CA VAL A 23 3.21 -14.01 -15.37
C VAL A 23 3.06 -12.52 -15.06
N TYR A 24 2.13 -12.17 -14.17
CA TYR A 24 1.96 -10.79 -13.75
C TYR A 24 3.00 -10.39 -12.70
N LEU A 25 3.59 -9.21 -12.87
CA LEU A 25 4.26 -8.48 -11.80
C LEU A 25 3.27 -7.54 -11.14
N TYR A 26 3.07 -7.73 -9.85
CA TYR A 26 2.32 -6.82 -9.01
C TYR A 26 3.26 -5.73 -8.47
N ASN A 27 2.79 -4.49 -8.47
CA ASN A 27 3.49 -3.34 -7.91
C ASN A 27 2.53 -2.56 -7.00
N PHE A 28 2.88 -2.47 -5.73
CA PHE A 28 2.23 -1.64 -4.73
C PHE A 28 3.12 -0.46 -4.37
N THR A 29 2.59 0.76 -4.52
CA THR A 29 3.38 1.98 -4.33
C THR A 29 2.88 2.77 -3.13
N ILE A 30 3.83 3.15 -2.28
CA ILE A 30 3.62 4.08 -1.17
C ILE A 30 4.42 5.34 -1.45
N VAL A 31 3.75 6.48 -1.37
CA VAL A 31 4.36 7.81 -1.46
C VAL A 31 4.25 8.46 -0.10
N GLU A 32 5.36 8.96 0.43
CA GLU A 32 5.44 9.70 1.68
C GLU A 32 5.53 11.19 1.37
N GLY A 33 4.60 11.98 1.91
CA GLY A 33 4.58 13.42 1.68
C GLY A 33 3.18 14.01 1.64
N SER A 34 3.13 15.29 1.33
CA SER A 34 1.89 16.03 1.11
C SER A 34 1.48 15.99 -0.36
N SER A 35 0.26 16.41 -0.67
CA SER A 35 -0.23 16.52 -2.05
C SER A 35 0.61 17.44 -2.95
N LYS A 36 1.39 18.35 -2.34
CA LYS A 36 2.27 19.30 -3.03
C LYS A 36 3.74 18.87 -3.07
N THR A 37 4.09 17.76 -2.41
CA THR A 37 5.49 17.29 -2.37
C THR A 37 5.90 16.78 -3.74
N LYS A 38 7.06 17.22 -4.24
CA LYS A 38 7.64 16.69 -5.48
C LYS A 38 7.94 15.21 -5.29
N LEU A 39 7.60 14.40 -6.29
CA LEU A 39 7.88 12.97 -6.27
C LEU A 39 9.38 12.77 -6.50
N LEU A 40 10.08 12.30 -5.48
CA LEU A 40 11.52 12.08 -5.50
C LEU A 40 11.81 10.64 -5.06
N PRO A 41 12.92 10.02 -5.51
CA PRO A 41 13.17 8.61 -5.22
C PRO A 41 13.21 8.26 -3.73
N GLU A 42 13.59 9.21 -2.87
CA GLU A 42 13.60 9.06 -1.41
C GLU A 42 12.22 9.05 -0.76
N ASN A 43 11.18 9.52 -1.46
CA ASN A 43 9.83 9.64 -0.91
C ASN A 43 8.82 8.72 -1.59
N VAL A 44 9.27 7.90 -2.54
CA VAL A 44 8.43 6.93 -3.22
C VAL A 44 9.03 5.53 -3.15
N PHE A 45 8.20 4.60 -2.69
CA PHE A 45 8.60 3.24 -2.41
C PHE A 45 7.71 2.27 -3.19
N ALA A 46 8.32 1.50 -4.10
CA ALA A 46 7.64 0.48 -4.87
C ALA A 46 7.89 -0.90 -4.27
N TYR A 47 6.82 -1.65 -4.06
CA TYR A 47 6.82 -3.01 -3.54
C TYR A 47 6.36 -3.95 -4.65
N CYS A 48 7.26 -4.78 -5.16
CA CYS A 48 7.04 -5.61 -6.33
C CYS A 48 7.10 -7.10 -5.98
N TRP A 49 6.22 -7.89 -6.59
CA TRP A 49 6.26 -9.35 -6.52
C TRP A 49 5.53 -10.00 -7.69
N ALA A 50 5.98 -11.17 -8.08
CA ALA A 50 5.37 -11.92 -9.17
C ALA A 50 4.21 -12.80 -8.67
N GLU A 51 3.21 -13.01 -9.53
CA GLU A 51 1.99 -13.79 -9.26
C GLU A 51 2.29 -15.23 -8.81
N ASN A 52 3.40 -15.81 -9.25
CA ASN A 52 3.83 -17.16 -8.86
C ASN A 52 4.49 -17.23 -7.46
N VAL A 53 4.83 -16.08 -6.86
CA VAL A 53 5.46 -16.01 -5.52
C VAL A 53 4.39 -15.81 -4.44
N TYR A 54 3.58 -14.76 -4.60
CA TYR A 54 2.49 -14.40 -3.70
C TYR A 54 1.27 -13.88 -4.50
N PRO A 55 0.04 -14.08 -3.99
CA PRO A 55 -1.16 -13.53 -4.62
C PRO A 55 -1.24 -12.01 -4.48
N LYS A 56 -2.10 -11.38 -5.29
CA LYS A 56 -2.45 -9.95 -5.15
C LYS A 56 -3.53 -9.75 -4.08
N ALA A 57 -3.21 -9.96 -2.80
CA ALA A 57 -4.17 -9.91 -1.71
C ALA A 57 -3.78 -8.93 -0.58
N ALA A 58 -4.67 -8.83 0.40
CA ALA A 58 -4.55 -7.88 1.51
C ALA A 58 -3.39 -8.18 2.47
N ASN A 59 -2.94 -9.43 2.58
CA ASN A 59 -1.83 -9.79 3.48
C ASN A 59 -0.52 -9.19 2.96
N GLU A 60 -0.27 -9.29 1.67
CA GLU A 60 0.92 -8.75 0.99
C GLU A 60 0.97 -7.23 1.12
N ILE A 61 -0.17 -6.57 0.88
CA ILE A 61 -0.31 -5.11 0.99
C ILE A 61 -0.13 -4.65 2.44
N ALA A 62 -0.74 -5.35 3.40
CA ALA A 62 -0.59 -5.04 4.82
C ALA A 62 0.86 -5.22 5.28
N SER A 63 1.55 -6.27 4.84
CA SER A 63 2.97 -6.47 5.12
C SER A 63 3.87 -5.41 4.51
N ALA A 64 3.65 -5.02 3.26
CA ALA A 64 4.41 -3.94 2.62
C ALA A 64 4.22 -2.60 3.35
N LEU A 65 2.98 -2.27 3.73
CA LEU A 65 2.71 -1.07 4.51
C LEU A 65 3.31 -1.14 5.91
N TYR A 66 3.23 -2.28 6.58
CA TYR A 66 3.85 -2.49 7.89
C TYR A 66 5.37 -2.28 7.83
N HIS A 67 6.03 -2.88 6.83
CA HIS A 67 7.45 -2.70 6.57
C HIS A 67 7.79 -1.22 6.38
N ARG A 68 7.03 -0.50 5.54
CA ARG A 68 7.25 0.93 5.32
C ARG A 68 7.13 1.72 6.62
N LEU A 69 6.03 1.54 7.35
CA LEU A 69 5.76 2.28 8.60
C LEU A 69 6.79 2.01 9.70
N LYS A 70 7.46 0.85 9.71
CA LYS A 70 8.55 0.55 10.66
C LYS A 70 9.89 1.19 10.27
N ASN A 71 10.08 1.48 8.98
CA ASN A 71 11.32 2.05 8.43
C ASN A 71 11.24 3.56 8.16
N SER A 72 10.10 4.21 8.42
CA SER A 72 9.93 5.66 8.27
C SER A 72 10.27 6.39 9.56
N ASP A 73 10.91 7.55 9.44
CA ASP A 73 11.10 8.45 10.57
C ASP A 73 9.77 9.15 10.90
N LEU A 74 9.24 8.83 12.08
CA LEU A 74 7.99 9.38 12.59
C LEU A 74 8.21 10.13 13.91
N SER A 75 9.45 10.47 14.25
CA SER A 75 9.82 11.13 15.52
C SER A 75 9.04 12.42 15.80
N SER A 76 8.77 13.21 14.75
CA SER A 76 8.08 14.51 14.85
C SER A 76 6.58 14.45 14.53
N ILE A 77 6.02 13.25 14.28
CA ILE A 77 4.65 13.10 13.76
C ILE A 77 3.71 12.60 14.85
N GLU A 78 2.64 13.34 15.14
CA GLU A 78 1.60 12.90 16.07
C GLU A 78 0.51 12.05 15.40
N THR A 79 0.21 12.35 14.13
CA THR A 79 -0.87 11.75 13.37
C THR A 79 -0.37 11.24 12.03
N VAL A 80 -0.48 9.94 11.79
CA VAL A 80 -0.18 9.36 10.47
C VAL A 80 -1.46 9.28 9.67
N ARG A 81 -1.50 9.94 8.51
CA ARG A 81 -2.64 9.89 7.59
C ARG A 81 -2.28 9.04 6.38
N LEU A 82 -3.10 8.02 6.14
CA LEU A 82 -2.99 7.08 5.05
C LEU A 82 -4.15 7.30 4.09
N VAL A 83 -3.85 7.58 2.82
CA VAL A 83 -4.85 7.71 1.76
C VAL A 83 -4.68 6.54 0.82
N ALA A 84 -5.73 5.75 0.62
CA ALA A 84 -5.68 4.50 -0.15
C ALA A 84 -6.90 4.35 -1.06
N ASP A 85 -6.77 3.59 -2.14
CA ASP A 85 -7.94 3.22 -2.94
C ASP A 85 -8.97 2.40 -2.12
N GLY A 86 -10.24 2.47 -2.52
CA GLY A 86 -11.35 1.82 -1.81
C GLY A 86 -11.47 0.31 -2.04
N CYS A 87 -10.44 -0.36 -2.56
CA CYS A 87 -10.54 -1.77 -2.98
C CYS A 87 -10.67 -2.72 -1.78
N ALA A 88 -11.80 -3.41 -1.65
CA ALA A 88 -12.08 -4.26 -0.50
C ALA A 88 -11.12 -5.46 -0.39
N GLY A 89 -10.70 -6.05 -1.52
CA GLY A 89 -9.77 -7.18 -1.54
C GLY A 89 -8.33 -6.82 -1.15
N GLN A 90 -8.03 -5.52 -1.02
CA GLN A 90 -6.66 -5.01 -0.92
C GLN A 90 -6.51 -4.02 0.24
N ASN A 91 -7.08 -2.82 0.11
CA ASN A 91 -6.86 -1.71 1.03
C ASN A 91 -8.04 -1.47 2.01
N LYS A 92 -9.29 -1.66 1.58
CA LYS A 92 -10.49 -1.38 2.39
C LYS A 92 -11.04 -2.62 3.09
N ASN A 93 -10.28 -3.16 4.04
CA ASN A 93 -10.67 -4.35 4.82
C ASN A 93 -10.23 -4.27 6.29
N THR A 94 -10.71 -5.21 7.10
CA THR A 94 -10.34 -5.31 8.53
C THR A 94 -8.90 -5.76 8.74
N ILE A 95 -8.27 -6.40 7.75
CA ILE A 95 -6.89 -6.86 7.80
C ILE A 95 -5.96 -5.65 7.93
N MET A 96 -6.18 -4.62 7.11
CA MET A 96 -5.47 -3.35 7.19
C MET A 96 -5.67 -2.66 8.54
N LEU A 97 -6.90 -2.62 9.07
CA LEU A 97 -7.15 -2.05 10.40
C LEU A 97 -6.44 -2.84 11.52
N GLY A 98 -6.35 -4.17 11.38
CA GLY A 98 -5.66 -5.04 12.33
C GLY A 98 -4.16 -4.79 12.35
N MET A 99 -3.55 -4.78 11.16
CA MET A 99 -2.13 -4.45 11.00
C MET A 99 -1.83 -3.05 11.56
N LEU A 100 -2.61 -2.02 11.21
CA LEU A 100 -2.40 -0.66 11.71
C LEU A 100 -2.61 -0.56 13.23
N SER A 101 -3.56 -1.30 13.78
CA SER A 101 -3.79 -1.36 15.23
C SER A 101 -2.60 -1.98 15.95
N LYS A 102 -2.03 -3.06 15.39
CA LYS A 102 -0.83 -3.71 15.92
C LYS A 102 0.38 -2.78 15.82
N TRP A 103 0.64 -2.25 14.64
CA TRP A 103 1.71 -1.28 14.41
C TRP A 103 1.63 -0.08 15.36
N LEU A 104 0.44 0.50 15.54
CA LEU A 104 0.25 1.64 16.45
C LEU A 104 0.56 1.28 17.91
N THR A 105 0.52 0.01 18.32
CA THR A 105 1.00 -0.35 19.67
C THR A 105 2.52 -0.31 19.81
N GLU A 106 3.24 -0.55 18.71
CA GLU A 106 4.70 -0.62 18.63
C GLU A 106 5.35 0.68 18.14
N ALA A 107 4.56 1.56 17.52
CA ALA A 107 5.00 2.84 17.01
C ALA A 107 5.55 3.72 18.14
N PRO A 108 6.39 4.72 17.82
CA PRO A 108 6.85 5.74 18.76
C PRO A 108 5.69 6.37 19.56
N GLN A 109 5.93 6.71 20.84
CA GLN A 109 4.88 7.19 21.75
C GLN A 109 4.28 8.54 21.34
N ASN A 110 5.02 9.34 20.56
CA ASN A 110 4.51 10.58 19.99
C ASN A 110 3.39 10.33 18.98
N VAL A 111 3.36 9.18 18.32
CA VAL A 111 2.28 8.82 17.39
C VAL A 111 1.04 8.41 18.19
N LYS A 112 0.02 9.28 18.20
CA LYS A 112 -1.20 9.10 19.00
C LYS A 112 -2.36 8.53 18.18
N LYS A 113 -2.43 8.83 16.88
CA LYS A 113 -3.50 8.36 16.01
C LYS A 113 -3.07 8.06 14.58
N VAL A 114 -3.80 7.17 13.94
CA VAL A 114 -3.72 6.87 12.51
C VAL A 114 -5.07 7.16 11.87
N GLU A 115 -5.07 7.87 10.75
CA GLU A 115 -6.27 8.15 9.96
C GLU A 115 -6.15 7.43 8.62
N LEU A 116 -7.08 6.51 8.32
CA LEU A 116 -7.15 5.81 7.04
C LEU A 116 -8.33 6.35 6.24
N VAL A 117 -8.03 6.98 5.10
CA VAL A 117 -9.00 7.70 4.26
C VAL A 117 -9.10 7.03 2.89
N PHE A 118 -10.34 6.77 2.46
CA PHE A 118 -10.68 6.17 1.18
C PHE A 118 -11.44 7.19 0.33
N PRO A 119 -10.81 7.81 -0.68
CA PRO A 119 -11.44 8.80 -1.51
C PRO A 119 -12.60 8.24 -2.36
N VAL A 120 -13.45 9.13 -2.87
CA VAL A 120 -14.53 8.75 -3.80
C VAL A 120 -13.91 8.51 -5.17
N VAL A 121 -14.28 7.38 -5.78
CA VAL A 121 -13.87 7.02 -7.13
C VAL A 121 -14.34 8.10 -8.11
N GLY A 122 -13.43 8.62 -8.95
CA GLY A 122 -13.74 9.61 -10.00
C GLY A 122 -13.35 11.06 -9.70
N HIS A 123 -12.98 11.40 -8.45
CA HIS A 123 -12.62 12.78 -8.07
C HIS A 123 -11.34 12.89 -7.23
N ALA A 124 -10.62 11.78 -7.05
CA ALA A 124 -9.38 11.79 -6.28
C ALA A 124 -8.20 11.52 -7.19
N TYR A 125 -7.48 12.60 -7.47
CA TYR A 125 -6.13 12.55 -8.00
C TYR A 125 -5.19 12.11 -6.88
N ILE A 126 -4.81 10.83 -6.83
CA ILE A 126 -3.89 10.33 -5.78
C ILE A 126 -2.46 10.38 -6.37
N PRO A 127 -1.49 11.02 -5.69
CA PRO A 127 -0.11 11.17 -6.21
C PRO A 127 0.58 9.91 -6.76
N PRO A 128 0.36 8.68 -6.22
CA PRO A 128 0.92 7.46 -6.79
C PRO A 128 0.52 7.18 -8.24
N ASP A 129 -0.57 7.77 -8.75
CA ASP A 129 -0.98 7.56 -10.14
C ASP A 129 0.01 8.22 -11.14
N ARG A 130 0.72 9.30 -10.75
CA ARG A 130 1.82 9.91 -11.53
C ARG A 130 3.12 9.12 -11.48
N VAL A 131 3.34 8.39 -10.38
CA VAL A 131 4.58 7.68 -10.09
C VAL A 131 4.85 6.53 -11.06
N PHE A 132 3.80 5.88 -11.56
CA PHE A 132 3.94 4.62 -12.28
C PHE A 132 4.72 4.70 -13.59
N ALA A 133 4.95 5.91 -14.12
CA ALA A 133 5.76 6.17 -15.31
C ALA A 133 7.23 6.53 -15.01
N GLN A 134 7.54 7.06 -13.82
CA GLN A 134 8.86 7.65 -13.52
C GLN A 134 9.76 6.77 -12.64
N ILE A 135 9.24 5.73 -11.98
CA ILE A 135 9.93 5.01 -10.89
C ILE A 135 10.38 3.59 -11.29
N GLU A 136 10.37 3.25 -12.56
CA GLU A 136 10.75 1.89 -12.98
C GLU A 136 12.22 1.54 -12.73
N LYS A 137 13.15 2.47 -12.49
CA LYS A 137 14.59 2.13 -12.47
C LYS A 137 15.32 2.07 -11.12
N GLN A 138 14.86 2.66 -10.01
CA GLN A 138 15.79 2.87 -8.87
C GLN A 138 15.44 2.34 -7.48
N TYR A 139 14.18 2.12 -7.08
CA TYR A 139 13.86 1.69 -5.69
C TYR A 139 12.68 0.72 -5.60
N ARG A 140 12.93 -0.57 -5.87
CA ARG A 140 11.94 -1.66 -5.80
C ARG A 140 12.29 -2.62 -4.66
N TYR A 141 11.38 -2.77 -3.71
CA TYR A 141 11.45 -3.81 -2.67
C TYR A 141 10.74 -5.08 -3.16
N ARG A 142 11.39 -6.24 -2.97
CA ARG A 142 10.91 -7.57 -3.36
C ARG A 142 10.27 -8.29 -2.18
N LEU A 143 8.98 -8.66 -2.28
CA LEU A 143 8.32 -9.44 -1.23
C LEU A 143 8.96 -10.83 -1.09
N GLY A 144 9.21 -11.24 0.14
CA GLY A 144 9.80 -12.54 0.47
C GLY A 144 11.33 -12.59 0.36
N THR A 145 11.94 -11.60 -0.30
CA THR A 145 13.40 -11.44 -0.39
C THR A 145 13.87 -10.31 0.51
N ASP A 146 13.39 -9.08 0.28
CA ASP A 146 13.84 -7.91 1.03
C ASP A 146 13.07 -7.73 2.35
N PHE A 147 11.87 -8.30 2.44
CA PHE A 147 11.05 -8.31 3.66
C PHE A 147 10.06 -9.47 3.71
N GLU A 148 9.59 -9.78 4.91
CA GLU A 148 8.70 -10.91 5.18
C GLU A 148 7.21 -10.58 4.96
N VAL A 149 6.47 -11.57 4.46
CA VAL A 149 5.01 -11.50 4.33
C VAL A 149 4.37 -12.21 5.52
N PHE A 150 3.30 -11.63 6.07
CA PHE A 150 2.64 -12.13 7.27
C PHE A 150 1.14 -12.33 7.06
N ASP A 151 0.57 -13.34 7.74
CA ASP A 151 -0.86 -13.62 7.73
C ASP A 151 -1.61 -12.72 8.72
N TRP A 152 -1.80 -11.48 8.29
CA TRP A 152 -2.58 -10.49 9.02
C TRP A 152 -4.06 -10.86 9.10
N LYS A 153 -4.58 -11.60 8.11
CA LYS A 153 -5.99 -11.99 8.07
C LYS A 153 -6.36 -12.85 9.26
N THR A 154 -5.68 -13.97 9.47
CA THR A 154 -5.98 -14.89 10.57
C THR A 154 -5.74 -14.20 11.91
N ALA A 155 -4.60 -13.53 12.09
CA ALA A 155 -4.27 -12.85 13.34
C ALA A 155 -5.27 -11.73 13.71
N SER A 156 -5.78 -10.99 12.72
CA SER A 156 -6.79 -9.96 12.98
C SER A 156 -8.14 -10.56 13.32
N GLN A 157 -8.53 -11.68 12.69
CA GLN A 157 -9.79 -12.37 12.96
C GLN A 157 -9.85 -12.99 14.36
N GLU A 158 -8.72 -13.48 14.88
CA GLU A 158 -8.62 -14.02 16.24
C GLU A 158 -8.79 -12.94 17.34
N VAL A 159 -8.49 -11.68 17.01
CA VAL A 159 -8.51 -10.57 17.97
C VAL A 159 -9.75 -9.69 17.81
N PHE A 160 -10.20 -9.43 16.59
CA PHE A 160 -11.34 -8.56 16.32
C PHE A 160 -12.68 -9.28 16.41
N LYS A 161 -13.70 -8.54 16.85
CA LYS A 161 -15.09 -8.96 16.70
C LYS A 161 -15.45 -9.03 15.21
N PRO A 162 -16.41 -9.89 14.84
CA PRO A 162 -17.05 -9.81 13.52
C PRO A 162 -17.55 -8.38 13.24
N VAL A 163 -17.40 -7.92 12.00
CA VAL A 163 -17.76 -6.55 11.60
C VAL A 163 -19.22 -6.17 11.89
N GLY A 164 -20.13 -7.15 11.92
CA GLY A 164 -21.54 -6.93 12.27
C GLY A 164 -21.76 -6.52 13.73
N SER A 165 -20.80 -6.81 14.62
CA SER A 165 -20.86 -6.44 16.04
C SER A 165 -20.10 -5.15 16.35
N TRP A 166 -19.67 -4.41 15.33
CA TRP A 166 -19.00 -3.13 15.50
C TRP A 166 -20.04 -2.03 15.72
N HIS A 167 -19.63 -0.97 16.41
CA HIS A 167 -20.48 0.17 16.76
C HIS A 167 -20.68 1.15 15.58
N PHE A 168 -20.09 0.85 14.42
CA PHE A 168 -20.30 1.56 13.16
C PHE A 168 -20.36 0.56 12.00
N ARG A 169 -20.97 0.98 10.90
CA ARG A 169 -21.13 0.15 9.69
C ARG A 169 -19.89 0.24 8.80
N PHE A 170 -18.93 -0.67 8.99
CA PHE A 170 -17.63 -0.68 8.28
C PHE A 170 -17.76 -0.37 6.78
N LYS A 171 -18.59 -1.11 6.03
CA LYS A 171 -18.70 -0.96 4.56
C LYS A 171 -19.00 0.48 4.11
N LEU A 172 -19.80 1.22 4.88
CA LEU A 172 -20.26 2.57 4.54
C LEU A 172 -19.21 3.65 4.84
N CYS A 173 -18.29 3.39 5.76
CA CYS A 173 -17.30 4.39 6.18
C CYS A 173 -16.32 4.75 5.05
N LYS A 174 -15.98 6.03 4.97
CA LYS A 174 -14.98 6.59 4.05
C LYS A 174 -13.68 6.95 4.75
N ARG A 175 -13.73 7.10 6.08
CA ARG A 175 -12.56 7.36 6.92
C ARG A 175 -12.63 6.51 8.18
N TYR A 176 -11.49 6.02 8.63
CA TYR A 176 -11.33 5.34 9.91
C TYR A 176 -10.25 6.04 10.71
N VAL A 177 -10.45 6.13 12.02
CA VAL A 177 -9.45 6.68 12.93
C VAL A 177 -9.14 5.63 13.99
N LEU A 178 -7.85 5.36 14.15
CA LEU A 178 -7.32 4.47 15.17
C LEU A 178 -6.58 5.34 16.18
N LYS A 179 -6.95 5.24 17.46
CA LYS A 179 -6.34 6.03 18.53
C LYS A 179 -5.77 5.14 19.61
N ARG A 180 -4.53 5.43 20.01
CA ARG A 180 -3.89 4.74 21.13
C ARG A 180 -4.69 5.00 22.42
N SER A 181 -4.93 3.95 23.18
CA SER A 181 -5.54 4.09 24.50
C SER A 181 -4.50 4.51 25.54
N LYS A 182 -4.94 5.12 26.65
CA LYS A 182 -4.10 5.33 27.83
C LYS A 182 -3.59 4.01 28.43
N ARG A 183 -4.33 2.91 28.23
CA ARG A 183 -3.89 1.57 28.64
C ARG A 183 -2.99 0.97 27.57
N PRO A 184 -1.82 0.40 27.93
CA PRO A 184 -0.88 -0.14 26.97
C PRO A 184 -1.50 -1.30 26.18
N GLY A 185 -1.05 -1.43 24.92
CA GLY A 185 -1.48 -2.53 24.04
C GLY A 185 -2.93 -2.48 23.55
N ARG A 186 -3.64 -1.37 23.77
CA ARG A 186 -5.03 -1.20 23.32
C ARG A 186 -5.17 -0.01 22.37
N VAL A 187 -5.83 -0.25 21.25
CA VAL A 187 -6.24 0.77 20.28
C VAL A 187 -7.77 0.81 20.20
N LYS A 188 -8.32 2.01 20.13
CA LYS A 188 -9.74 2.24 19.85
C LYS A 188 -9.90 2.62 18.38
N ILE A 189 -10.99 2.19 17.78
CA ILE A 189 -11.28 2.45 16.36
C ILE A 189 -12.62 3.17 16.28
N GLU A 190 -12.70 4.16 15.40
CA GLU A 190 -13.94 4.79 14.96
C GLU A 190 -13.99 4.82 13.43
N GLY A 191 -15.19 4.89 12.88
CA GLY A 191 -15.43 4.97 11.45
C GLY A 191 -16.40 6.11 11.15
N HIS A 192 -16.09 6.89 10.12
CA HIS A 192 -16.86 8.05 9.69
C HIS A 192 -17.45 7.83 8.30
N LEU A 193 -18.71 8.23 8.14
CA LEU A 193 -19.39 8.18 6.85
C LEU A 193 -18.84 9.22 5.87
N TYR A 194 -18.39 10.37 6.39
CA TYR A 194 -17.86 11.49 5.61
C TYR A 194 -16.41 11.82 6.01
N TYR A 195 -15.71 12.57 5.16
CA TYR A 195 -14.29 12.88 5.35
C TYR A 195 -14.04 13.89 6.46
N LYS A 196 -14.92 14.88 6.60
CA LYS A 196 -14.73 16.07 7.44
C LYS A 196 -15.62 16.12 8.68
N THR A 197 -16.34 15.03 8.97
CA THR A 197 -17.22 14.95 10.16
C THR A 197 -16.53 14.12 11.23
N ASP A 198 -16.44 14.66 12.44
CA ASP A 198 -15.96 13.96 13.64
C ASP A 198 -17.15 13.47 14.50
N ASP A 199 -18.09 12.82 13.82
CA ASP A 199 -19.31 12.22 14.37
C ASP A 199 -19.10 10.81 14.96
N GLY A 200 -17.87 10.30 14.86
CA GLY A 200 -17.46 8.98 15.31
C GLY A 200 -17.40 8.85 16.83
N VAL A 201 -17.54 7.62 17.32
CA VAL A 201 -17.32 7.31 18.74
C VAL A 201 -16.19 6.32 18.87
N LEU A 202 -15.07 6.71 19.46
CA LEU A 202 -13.94 5.80 19.71
C LEU A 202 -14.30 4.67 20.69
N LYS A 203 -14.47 3.45 20.18
CA LYS A 203 -14.67 2.24 21.02
C LYS A 203 -13.72 1.11 20.65
N ASN A 204 -13.64 0.12 21.55
CA ASN A 204 -12.88 -1.10 21.33
C ASN A 204 -13.67 -2.06 20.40
N VAL A 205 -13.00 -2.59 19.38
CA VAL A 205 -13.54 -3.58 18.44
C VAL A 205 -12.98 -5.00 18.64
N CYS A 206 -12.11 -5.20 19.64
CA CYS A 206 -11.55 -6.52 19.97
C CYS A 206 -12.58 -7.41 20.69
N GLN A 207 -12.42 -8.72 20.55
CA GLN A 207 -13.17 -9.74 21.27
C GLN A 207 -12.95 -9.63 22.80
N LYS A 208 -13.80 -10.33 23.58
CA LYS A 208 -13.68 -10.35 25.04
C LYS A 208 -12.29 -10.87 25.43
N ASN A 209 -11.64 -10.21 26.39
CA ASN A 209 -10.30 -10.55 26.89
C ASN A 209 -9.16 -10.49 25.84
N LYS A 210 -9.40 -9.92 24.66
CA LYS A 210 -8.37 -9.69 23.64
C LYS A 210 -7.99 -8.21 23.56
N THR A 211 -6.74 -7.95 23.23
CA THR A 211 -6.20 -6.59 23.00
C THR A 211 -5.48 -6.53 21.66
N THR A 212 -5.33 -5.33 21.10
CA THR A 212 -4.70 -5.15 19.78
C THR A 212 -3.22 -5.55 19.77
N SER A 213 -2.54 -5.49 20.91
CA SER A 213 -1.18 -6.02 21.06
C SER A 213 -1.07 -7.54 20.85
N MET A 214 -2.17 -8.28 21.04
CA MET A 214 -2.21 -9.74 20.85
C MET A 214 -2.31 -10.16 19.39
N ILE A 215 -2.45 -9.21 18.45
CA ILE A 215 -2.38 -9.51 17.02
C ILE A 215 -0.95 -9.94 16.74
N ASN A 216 -0.74 -11.22 16.46
CA ASN A 216 0.57 -11.79 16.18
C ASN A 216 0.51 -12.61 14.89
N PRO A 217 0.78 -12.00 13.73
CA PRO A 217 0.63 -12.67 12.45
C PRO A 217 1.77 -13.66 12.22
N ARG A 218 1.45 -14.79 11.59
CA ARG A 218 2.44 -15.82 11.25
C ARG A 218 3.08 -15.47 9.91
N LYS A 219 4.35 -15.81 9.73
CA LYS A 219 5.04 -15.65 8.44
C LYS A 219 4.38 -16.55 7.38
N ILE A 220 4.17 -15.99 6.19
CA ILE A 220 3.75 -16.71 4.99
C ILE A 220 5.01 -16.99 4.17
N ASN A 221 5.18 -18.24 3.74
CA ASN A 221 6.29 -18.62 2.87
C ASN A 221 5.91 -18.37 1.41
N ALA A 222 6.89 -17.95 0.61
CA ALA A 222 6.74 -17.83 -0.83
C ALA A 222 6.38 -19.19 -1.45
N SER A 223 5.42 -19.18 -2.38
CA SER A 223 4.99 -20.41 -3.05
C SER A 223 6.08 -20.99 -3.96
N ASN A 224 6.82 -20.12 -4.63
CA ASN A 224 8.01 -20.45 -5.42
C ASN A 224 9.11 -19.45 -5.09
N LYS A 225 10.29 -19.92 -4.68
CA LYS A 225 11.47 -19.06 -4.56
C LYS A 225 11.96 -18.79 -5.99
N ILE A 226 11.82 -17.56 -6.48
CA ILE A 226 12.48 -17.16 -7.72
C ILE A 226 13.98 -17.15 -7.42
N THR A 227 14.75 -18.01 -8.08
CA THR A 227 16.20 -17.88 -8.18
C THR A 227 16.50 -16.61 -8.98
N ASP A 228 17.42 -15.76 -8.49
CA ASP A 228 17.72 -14.40 -9.00
C ASP A 228 17.99 -14.31 -10.53
N THR A 229 18.19 -15.45 -11.19
CA THR A 229 18.55 -15.62 -12.60
C THR A 229 17.52 -15.09 -13.63
N LEU A 230 16.24 -14.92 -13.29
CA LEU A 230 15.19 -14.50 -14.27
C LEU A 230 14.97 -12.99 -14.37
N LEU A 231 15.54 -12.19 -13.45
CA LEU A 231 15.41 -10.72 -13.48
C LEU A 231 16.65 -10.03 -14.06
N GLU A 232 17.82 -10.65 -13.93
CA GLU A 232 19.08 -10.12 -14.48
C GLU A 232 19.11 -10.17 -16.02
N SER A 233 18.45 -11.15 -16.63
CA SER A 233 18.34 -11.29 -18.09
C SER A 233 17.56 -10.16 -18.77
N ASN A 234 16.76 -9.39 -18.03
CA ASN A 234 16.00 -8.25 -18.57
C ASN A 234 16.79 -6.94 -18.54
N ASN A 235 17.80 -6.80 -17.67
CA ASN A 235 18.64 -5.60 -17.68
C ASN A 235 19.60 -5.61 -18.87
N GLN A 236 20.10 -6.79 -19.29
CA GLN A 236 21.04 -6.88 -20.42
C GLN A 236 20.38 -6.71 -21.79
N HIS A 237 19.11 -7.13 -21.97
CA HIS A 237 18.41 -6.96 -23.25
C HIS A 237 17.82 -5.55 -23.46
N GLU A 238 17.52 -4.80 -22.39
CA GLU A 238 17.06 -3.40 -22.51
C GLU A 238 18.20 -2.39 -22.73
N ASP A 239 19.44 -2.75 -22.37
CA ASP A 239 20.61 -1.91 -22.64
C ASP A 239 21.03 -1.97 -24.13
N GLU A 240 20.87 -3.12 -24.80
CA GLU A 240 21.12 -3.26 -26.24
C GLU A 240 20.06 -2.56 -27.12
N GLU A 241 18.79 -2.49 -26.69
CA GLU A 241 17.72 -1.81 -27.46
C GLU A 241 17.73 -0.26 -27.31
N ASN A 242 18.47 0.30 -26.36
CA ASN A 242 18.51 1.75 -26.10
C ASN A 242 19.70 2.47 -26.77
N GLU A 243 20.74 1.78 -27.22
CA GLU A 243 21.79 2.40 -28.06
C GLU A 243 21.26 2.78 -29.47
N ASP A 244 20.18 2.16 -29.93
CA ASP A 244 19.62 2.38 -31.28
C ASP A 244 18.53 3.48 -31.37
N LYS A 245 18.23 4.21 -30.28
CA LYS A 245 17.16 5.24 -30.27
C LYS A 245 17.59 6.66 -29.93
N GLU A 246 18.89 6.94 -29.92
CA GLU A 246 19.40 8.32 -29.83
C GLU A 246 19.43 8.97 -31.23
N CYS A 247 18.27 9.16 -31.85
CA CYS A 247 18.15 10.07 -32.98
C CYS A 247 16.71 10.62 -33.10
N ASN A 248 16.62 11.94 -33.07
CA ASN A 248 15.46 12.81 -33.32
C ASN A 248 14.36 12.85 -32.25
N LEU A 249 14.36 13.96 -31.49
CA LEU A 249 13.15 14.72 -31.17
C LEU A 249 13.57 16.17 -30.85
N GLU A 250 13.56 17.01 -31.90
CA GLU A 250 13.60 18.46 -31.79
C GLU A 250 12.26 18.99 -31.24
N CYS A 251 12.40 19.96 -30.34
CA CYS A 251 11.54 21.09 -29.98
C CYS A 251 10.15 21.20 -30.63
N GLU A 252 9.10 21.23 -29.80
CA GLU A 252 8.01 22.22 -29.94
C GLU A 252 7.55 22.69 -28.55
N GLU A 253 7.76 23.99 -28.28
CA GLU A 253 7.16 24.76 -27.19
C GLU A 253 5.65 24.90 -27.43
N TYR A 254 4.82 24.80 -26.39
CA TYR A 254 3.49 25.41 -26.41
C TYR A 254 3.11 26.04 -25.06
N GLN A 255 2.47 27.19 -25.19
CA GLN A 255 2.37 28.32 -24.28
C GLN A 255 1.47 28.11 -23.05
N GLU A 256 1.77 28.90 -22.03
CA GLU A 256 0.93 29.23 -20.88
C GLU A 256 -0.48 29.69 -21.31
N VAL A 257 -1.51 29.21 -20.61
CA VAL A 257 -2.76 29.95 -20.44
C VAL A 257 -3.20 29.81 -18.98
N ASP A 258 -3.11 30.92 -18.27
CA ASP A 258 -3.68 31.19 -16.96
C ASP A 258 -5.22 31.07 -16.94
N ASP A 259 -5.76 31.10 -15.73
CA ASP A 259 -7.18 31.18 -15.32
C ASP A 259 -7.92 29.85 -15.09
N LEU A 260 -8.03 29.46 -13.81
CA LEU A 260 -9.29 29.67 -13.09
C LEU A 260 -9.09 29.56 -11.58
N HIS A 261 -9.47 30.62 -10.88
CA HIS A 261 -9.77 30.63 -9.45
C HIS A 261 -10.92 29.66 -9.14
N VAL A 262 -10.72 28.73 -8.19
CA VAL A 262 -11.54 28.42 -6.99
C VAL A 262 -10.84 27.30 -6.20
#